data_AF-A0A3P7IJF9-F1
#
_entry.id   AF-A0A3P7IJF9-F1
#
_cell.length_a   1.000
_cell.length_b   1.000
_cell.length_c   1.000
_cell.angle_alpha   90.00
_cell.angle_beta   90.00
_cell.angle_gamma   90.00
#
_symmetry.space_group_name_H-M   'P 1'
#
loop_
_entity.id
_entity.type
_entity.pdbx_description
1 polymer ?
#
loop_
_entity_poly.entity_id
_entity_poly.type
_entity_poly.pdbx_seq_one_letter_code
_entity_poly.pdbx_strand_id
1 'polypeptide(L)'
;MDYHDYEYVSNITIGTPQQHFVIVPDTGSADLWVPGRDCDSSCKGKHKFSMKDSSTFVHSKSRWVIKYGDGEARGVKGTDVVRLGGENEPQLVIPNSVFGIADHISPDYKTDPTDGVFGLAFASLSSIKGLPPLLNAIKQGRYFTSLYQTFCGNSMNE
;
A
#
# COMPACT_ATOMS: atom_id res chain seq x y z
N MET A 1 11.81 -4.26 7.39
CA MET A 1 13.00 -3.58 7.95
C MET A 1 12.53 -2.81 9.16
N ASP A 2 13.26 -2.84 10.26
CA ASP A 2 12.94 -2.09 11.48
C ASP A 2 13.53 -0.67 11.35
N TYR A 3 12.67 0.36 11.36
CA TYR A 3 13.12 1.75 11.41
C TYR A 3 13.00 2.24 12.86
N HIS A 4 14.09 2.08 13.61
CA HIS A 4 14.25 2.63 14.96
C HIS A 4 13.15 2.26 15.96
N ASP A 5 12.74 1.00 16.09
CA ASP A 5 11.79 0.52 17.11
C ASP A 5 10.38 1.18 17.08
N TYR A 6 10.06 2.01 16.08
CA TYR A 6 8.78 2.74 16.00
C TYR A 6 7.77 2.10 15.05
N GLU A 7 8.22 1.47 13.95
CA GLU A 7 7.29 0.93 12.96
C GLU A 7 7.90 -0.18 12.07
N TYR A 8 7.08 -1.18 11.75
CA TYR A 8 7.42 -2.19 10.75
C TYR A 8 7.05 -1.69 9.36
N VAL A 9 8.02 -1.62 8.46
CA VAL A 9 7.78 -1.23 7.07
C VAL A 9 7.98 -2.39 6.10
N SER A 10 7.20 -2.40 5.02
CA SER A 10 7.32 -3.39 3.95
C SER A 10 7.44 -2.74 2.58
N ASN A 11 8.20 -3.37 1.69
CA ASN A 11 8.31 -2.95 0.30
C ASN A 11 7.20 -3.58 -0.53
N ILE A 12 6.58 -2.76 -1.37
CA ILE A 12 5.64 -3.20 -2.40
C ILE A 12 5.99 -2.55 -3.73
N THR A 13 5.48 -3.14 -4.80
CA THR A 13 5.45 -2.46 -6.09
C THR A 13 4.05 -2.45 -6.67
N ILE A 14 3.74 -1.39 -7.42
CA ILE A 14 2.45 -1.19 -8.07
C ILE A 14 2.67 -0.86 -9.54
N GLY A 15 1.90 -1.50 -10.42
CA GLY A 15 1.91 -1.20 -11.85
C GLY A 15 2.80 -2.09 -12.72
N THR A 16 2.79 -1.78 -14.02
CA THR A 16 3.61 -2.43 -15.05
C THR A 16 4.13 -1.40 -16.07
N PRO A 17 5.43 -1.03 -16.07
CA PRO A 17 6.50 -1.49 -15.18
C PRO A 17 6.27 -1.16 -13.69
N GLN A 18 7.00 -1.85 -12.82
CA GLN A 18 6.87 -1.77 -11.36
C GLN A 18 7.26 -0.36 -10.85
N GLN A 19 6.44 0.22 -9.99
CA GLN A 19 6.73 1.46 -9.26
C GLN A 19 6.82 1.15 -7.77
N HIS A 20 7.90 1.57 -7.11
CA HIS A 20 8.24 1.15 -5.75
C HIS A 20 7.63 2.05 -4.68
N PHE A 21 7.20 1.42 -3.60
CA PHE A 21 6.72 2.10 -2.41
C PHE A 21 7.14 1.35 -1.15
N VAL A 22 7.46 2.12 -0.11
CA VAL A 22 7.60 1.65 1.26
C VAL A 22 6.27 1.90 1.96
N ILE A 23 5.67 0.89 2.58
CA ILE A 23 4.37 1.04 3.24
C ILE A 23 4.42 0.62 4.71
N VAL A 24 3.43 1.11 5.46
CA VAL A 24 3.07 0.59 6.78
C VAL A 24 2.00 -0.49 6.63
N PRO A 25 2.26 -1.74 7.05
CA PRO A 25 1.22 -2.75 7.21
C PRO A 25 0.34 -2.40 8.42
N ASP A 26 -0.94 -2.11 8.17
CA ASP A 26 -1.87 -1.63 9.19
C ASP A 26 -3.02 -2.62 9.39
N THR A 27 -3.07 -3.27 10.56
CA THR A 27 -4.15 -4.21 10.91
C THR A 27 -5.42 -3.50 11.41
N GLY A 28 -5.37 -2.19 11.67
CA GLY A 28 -6.49 -1.35 12.07
C GLY A 28 -7.28 -0.77 10.90
N SER A 29 -6.74 -0.76 9.69
CA SER A 29 -7.42 -0.30 8.47
C SER A 29 -7.39 -1.34 7.34
N ALA A 30 -8.25 -1.13 6.33
CA ALA A 30 -8.46 -2.09 5.24
C ALA A 30 -8.04 -1.55 3.86
N ASP A 31 -7.65 -0.29 3.77
CA ASP A 31 -7.37 0.36 2.49
C ASP A 31 -5.86 0.34 2.18
N LEU A 32 -5.51 0.06 0.93
CA LEU A 32 -4.19 0.39 0.39
C LEU A 32 -4.27 1.77 -0.26
N TRP A 33 -3.36 2.67 0.08
CA TRP A 33 -3.18 3.92 -0.67
C TRP A 33 -1.71 4.34 -0.72
N VAL A 34 -1.34 5.01 -1.81
CA VAL A 34 -0.02 5.62 -2.02
C VAL A 34 -0.16 7.03 -2.61
N PRO A 35 0.82 7.92 -2.45
CA PRO A 35 0.83 9.23 -3.08
C PRO A 35 0.79 9.15 -4.60
N GLY A 36 0.01 10.01 -5.25
CA GLY A 36 0.02 10.18 -6.71
C GLY A 36 1.02 11.24 -7.17
N ARG A 37 1.41 11.20 -8.45
CA ARG A 37 2.23 12.28 -9.07
C ARG A 37 1.55 13.65 -8.99
N ASP A 38 0.23 13.68 -9.08
CA ASP A 38 -0.57 14.91 -8.97
C ASP A 38 -0.83 15.33 -7.51
N CYS A 39 -0.22 14.66 -6.52
CA CYS A 39 -0.32 15.09 -5.14
C CYS A 39 0.36 16.43 -4.90
N ASP A 40 -0.29 17.25 -4.07
CA ASP A 40 0.19 18.57 -3.68
C ASP A 40 1.52 18.52 -2.86
N SER A 41 1.89 19.67 -2.29
CA SER A 41 3.14 19.82 -1.55
C SER A 41 3.21 18.98 -0.25
N SER A 42 2.10 18.38 0.18
CA SER A 42 2.07 17.43 1.30
C SER A 42 2.86 16.16 1.03
N CYS A 43 2.84 15.66 -0.22
CA CYS A 43 3.58 14.45 -0.62
C CYS A 43 5.05 14.72 -1.00
N LYS A 44 5.63 15.85 -0.59
CA LYS A 44 7.02 16.19 -0.92
C LYS A 44 7.97 15.20 -0.25
N GLY A 45 8.88 14.60 -1.03
CA GLY A 45 9.87 13.64 -0.53
C GLY A 45 9.42 12.18 -0.54
N LYS A 46 8.16 11.91 -0.88
CA LYS A 46 7.58 10.56 -1.01
C LYS A 46 7.75 10.01 -2.41
N HIS A 47 7.78 8.68 -2.56
CA HIS A 47 7.56 8.04 -3.85
C HIS A 47 6.11 8.27 -4.31
N LYS A 48 5.93 8.52 -5.61
CA LYS A 48 4.65 8.92 -6.18
C LYS A 48 4.27 8.03 -7.35
N PHE A 49 3.07 7.47 -7.28
CA PHE A 49 2.47 6.67 -8.34
C PHE A 49 2.14 7.52 -9.56
N SER A 50 2.67 7.12 -10.71
CA SER A 50 2.35 7.66 -12.01
C SER A 50 1.33 6.75 -12.70
N MET A 51 0.11 7.25 -12.83
CA MET A 51 -0.96 6.56 -13.57
C MET A 51 -0.60 6.34 -15.05
N LYS A 52 0.23 7.22 -15.63
CA LYS A 52 0.63 7.17 -17.04
C LYS A 52 1.75 6.18 -17.32
N ASP A 53 2.53 5.83 -16.30
CA ASP A 53 3.71 4.98 -16.46
C ASP A 53 3.39 3.50 -16.18
N SER A 54 2.12 3.17 -15.94
CA SER A 54 1.66 1.79 -15.79
C SER A 54 0.68 1.42 -16.90
N SER A 55 1.08 0.44 -17.71
CA SER A 55 0.29 -0.13 -18.80
C SER A 55 -0.89 -1.00 -18.33
N THR A 56 -0.86 -1.45 -17.07
CA THR A 56 -1.93 -2.25 -16.46
C THR A 56 -2.89 -1.41 -15.60
N PHE A 57 -2.66 -0.10 -15.52
CA PHE A 57 -3.47 0.78 -14.70
C PHE A 57 -4.87 1.02 -15.30
N VAL A 58 -5.89 0.85 -14.47
CA VAL A 58 -7.27 1.19 -14.78
C VAL A 58 -7.73 2.31 -13.85
N HIS A 59 -7.88 3.50 -14.43
CA HIS A 59 -8.32 4.68 -13.70
C HIS A 59 -9.80 4.59 -13.32
N SER A 60 -10.14 5.01 -12.10
CA SER A 60 -11.51 5.23 -11.67
C SER A 60 -11.71 6.70 -11.25
N LYS A 61 -12.85 7.26 -11.65
CA LYS A 61 -13.23 8.64 -11.29
C LYS A 61 -13.77 8.79 -9.86
N SER A 62 -13.92 7.68 -9.11
CA SER A 62 -14.41 7.75 -7.74
C SER A 62 -13.34 8.33 -6.81
N ARG A 63 -13.72 9.32 -6.01
CA ARG A 63 -12.88 9.86 -4.96
C ARG A 63 -13.05 9.10 -3.64
N TRP A 64 -12.04 9.17 -2.79
CA TRP A 64 -12.05 8.62 -1.45
C TRP A 64 -11.44 9.64 -0.48
N VAL A 65 -11.85 9.53 0.78
CA VAL A 65 -11.28 10.26 1.91
C VAL A 65 -11.23 9.28 3.07
N ILE A 66 -10.07 9.18 3.71
CA ILE A 66 -9.88 8.43 4.95
C ILE A 66 -9.44 9.43 6.02
N LYS A 67 -10.07 9.36 7.19
CA LYS A 67 -9.69 10.17 8.35
C LYS A 67 -8.91 9.31 9.34
N TYR A 68 -7.76 9.83 9.77
CA TYR A 68 -6.88 9.21 10.75
C TYR A 68 -6.68 10.21 11.90
N GLY A 69 -7.40 10.00 13.01
CA GLY A 69 -7.46 11.00 14.09
C GLY A 69 -7.99 12.35 13.58
N ASP A 70 -7.21 13.41 13.79
CA ASP A 70 -7.50 14.76 13.30
C ASP A 70 -7.03 15.01 11.85
N GLY A 71 -6.28 14.06 11.27
CA GLY A 71 -5.77 14.11 9.91
C GLY A 71 -6.66 13.40 8.88
N GLU A 72 -6.34 13.63 7.61
CA GLU A 72 -6.90 12.94 6.46
C GLU A 72 -5.85 12.58 5.38
N ALA A 73 -6.18 11.53 4.63
CA ALA A 73 -5.65 11.27 3.31
C ALA A 73 -6.82 11.21 2.33
N ARG A 74 -6.66 11.78 1.14
CA ARG A 74 -7.71 11.78 0.11
C ARG A 74 -7.14 11.70 -1.28
N GLY A 75 -7.97 11.25 -2.21
CA GLY A 75 -7.60 11.21 -3.61
C GLY A 75 -8.61 10.48 -4.49
N VAL A 76 -8.10 9.83 -5.52
CA VAL A 76 -8.87 9.02 -6.46
C VAL A 76 -8.52 7.55 -6.32
N LYS A 77 -9.46 6.65 -6.58
CA LYS A 77 -9.17 5.21 -6.57
C LYS A 77 -8.79 4.73 -7.96
N GLY A 78 -7.93 3.72 -8.02
CA GLY A 78 -7.56 3.04 -9.25
C GLY A 78 -7.48 1.54 -9.04
N THR A 79 -7.20 0.82 -10.12
CA THR A 79 -6.95 -0.61 -10.08
C THR A 79 -5.68 -0.91 -10.86
N ASP A 80 -4.80 -1.73 -10.28
CA ASP A 80 -3.57 -2.16 -10.93
C ASP A 80 -3.07 -3.48 -10.34
N VAL A 81 -1.90 -3.93 -10.78
CA VAL A 81 -1.18 -5.06 -10.21
C VAL A 81 -0.38 -4.58 -9.01
N VAL A 82 -0.67 -5.13 -7.84
CA VAL A 82 0.09 -4.91 -6.60
C VAL A 82 0.96 -6.14 -6.35
N ARG A 83 2.22 -5.94 -5.97
CA ARG A 83 3.15 -7.02 -5.63
C ARG A 83 3.70 -6.81 -4.24
N LEU A 84 3.62 -7.84 -3.40
CA LEU A 84 4.24 -7.85 -2.07
C LEU A 84 5.62 -8.51 -2.16
N GLY A 85 6.64 -7.83 -1.64
CA GLY A 85 8.04 -8.25 -1.73
C GLY A 85 8.88 -7.29 -2.58
N GLY A 86 10.20 -7.26 -2.37
CA GLY A 86 11.11 -6.47 -3.19
C GLY A 86 11.13 -6.91 -4.66
N GLU A 87 11.51 -6.03 -5.58
CA GLU A 87 11.57 -6.34 -7.03
C GLU A 87 12.53 -7.51 -7.36
N ASN A 88 13.55 -7.71 -6.52
CA ASN A 88 14.55 -8.77 -6.68
C ASN A 88 14.28 -9.98 -5.75
N GLU A 89 13.09 -10.08 -5.16
CA GLU A 89 12.68 -11.16 -4.26
C GLU A 89 11.50 -11.93 -4.84
N PRO A 90 11.18 -13.14 -4.34
CA PRO A 90 9.92 -13.80 -4.66
C PRO A 90 8.73 -12.91 -4.27
N GLN A 91 7.96 -12.46 -5.26
CA GLN A 91 6.83 -11.57 -5.04
C GLN A 91 5.50 -12.32 -5.08
N LEU A 92 4.60 -12.00 -4.15
CA LEU A 92 3.19 -12.33 -4.29
C LEU A 92 2.54 -11.30 -5.23
N VAL A 93 2.25 -11.72 -6.46
CA VAL A 93 1.64 -10.87 -7.50
C VAL A 93 0.12 -10.91 -7.42
N ILE A 94 -0.51 -9.76 -7.19
CA ILE A 94 -1.94 -9.60 -6.93
C ILE A 94 -2.55 -8.67 -8.00
N PRO A 95 -3.01 -9.20 -9.14
CA PRO A 95 -3.65 -8.39 -10.18
C PRO A 95 -5.05 -7.91 -9.73
N ASN A 96 -5.57 -6.91 -10.43
CA ASN A 96 -6.89 -6.32 -10.18
C ASN A 96 -7.07 -5.85 -8.73
N SER A 97 -6.02 -5.29 -8.14
CA SER A 97 -6.05 -4.76 -6.78
C SER A 97 -6.52 -3.30 -6.81
N VAL A 98 -7.57 -3.00 -6.04
CA VAL A 98 -8.09 -1.65 -5.87
C VAL A 98 -7.27 -0.93 -4.80
N PHE A 99 -6.84 0.29 -5.09
CA PHE A 99 -6.08 1.11 -4.16
C PHE A 99 -6.34 2.61 -4.37
N GLY A 100 -5.95 3.41 -3.39
CA GLY A 100 -6.03 4.87 -3.40
C GLY A 100 -4.77 5.51 -3.94
N ILE A 101 -4.95 6.52 -4.78
CA ILE A 101 -3.89 7.39 -5.26
C ILE A 101 -4.16 8.77 -4.65
N ALA A 102 -3.39 9.08 -3.61
CA ALA A 102 -3.61 10.28 -2.81
C ALA A 102 -3.21 11.53 -3.60
N ASP A 103 -4.09 12.53 -3.60
CA ASP A 103 -3.78 13.89 -4.10
C ASP A 103 -3.46 14.86 -2.94
N HIS A 104 -3.69 14.43 -1.70
CA HIS A 104 -3.37 15.14 -0.48
C HIS A 104 -3.20 14.17 0.70
N ILE A 105 -2.21 14.43 1.55
CA ILE A 105 -1.99 13.75 2.84
C ILE A 105 -1.78 14.79 3.95
N SER A 106 -2.20 14.47 5.17
CA SER A 106 -2.00 15.38 6.31
C SER A 106 -0.53 15.47 6.73
N PRO A 107 -0.13 16.57 7.42
CA PRO A 107 1.26 16.83 7.79
C PRO A 107 1.93 15.70 8.55
N ASP A 108 1.20 14.95 9.38
CA ASP A 108 1.73 13.82 10.14
C ASP A 108 2.35 12.74 9.22
N TYR A 109 1.72 12.49 8.07
CA TYR A 109 2.25 11.59 7.05
C TYR A 109 3.41 12.18 6.27
N LYS A 110 3.59 13.50 6.25
CA LYS A 110 4.67 14.13 5.47
C LYS A 110 6.05 13.80 6.04
N THR A 111 6.15 13.69 7.37
CA THR A 111 7.42 13.40 8.07
C THR A 111 7.68 11.91 8.28
N ASP A 112 6.68 11.08 8.01
CA ASP A 112 6.77 9.61 8.08
C ASP A 112 7.83 9.06 7.09
N PRO A 113 8.63 8.04 7.43
CA PRO A 113 9.55 7.41 6.49
C PRO A 113 8.86 6.57 5.39
N THR A 114 7.60 6.18 5.57
CA THR A 114 6.81 5.39 4.60
C THR A 114 6.09 6.25 3.58
N ASP A 115 5.79 5.70 2.42
CA ASP A 115 5.05 6.37 1.37
C ASP A 115 3.54 6.36 1.61
N GLY A 116 3.00 5.28 2.17
CA GLY A 116 1.57 5.11 2.40
C GLY A 116 1.22 3.89 3.26
N VAL A 117 -0.06 3.54 3.28
CA VAL A 117 -0.62 2.51 4.17
C VAL A 117 -1.07 1.30 3.37
N PHE A 118 -0.82 0.11 3.91
CA PHE A 118 -1.33 -1.16 3.40
C PHE A 118 -2.24 -1.80 4.45
N GLY A 119 -3.56 -1.60 4.29
CA GLY A 119 -4.56 -2.18 5.19
C GLY A 119 -4.64 -3.71 5.11
N LEU A 120 -4.63 -4.34 6.28
CA LEU A 120 -4.74 -5.78 6.50
C LEU A 120 -6.05 -6.19 7.17
N ALA A 121 -6.91 -5.23 7.52
CA ALA A 121 -8.19 -5.51 8.14
C ALA A 121 -9.25 -6.01 7.15
N PHE A 122 -10.41 -6.39 7.68
CA PHE A 122 -11.53 -6.89 6.88
C PHE A 122 -12.09 -5.82 5.92
N ALA A 123 -12.55 -6.28 4.76
CA ALA A 123 -13.12 -5.40 3.71
C ALA A 123 -14.30 -4.53 4.18
N SER A 124 -15.01 -4.91 5.24
CA SER A 124 -16.08 -4.11 5.85
C SER A 124 -15.60 -2.75 6.36
N LEU A 125 -14.31 -2.60 6.67
CA LEU A 125 -13.69 -1.38 7.14
C LEU A 125 -13.10 -0.51 6.02
N SER A 126 -13.19 -0.94 4.75
CA SER A 126 -12.64 -0.18 3.62
C SER A 126 -13.48 1.07 3.33
N SER A 127 -12.81 2.22 3.27
CA SER A 127 -13.35 3.51 2.83
C SER A 127 -13.26 3.64 1.30
N ILE A 128 -12.23 3.05 0.67
CA ILE A 128 -12.06 3.05 -0.79
C ILE A 128 -13.08 2.11 -1.47
N LYS A 129 -13.71 1.22 -0.69
CA LYS A 129 -14.63 0.16 -1.13
C LYS A 129 -13.96 -0.81 -2.10
N GLY A 130 -12.67 -1.06 -1.86
CA GLY A 130 -11.89 -2.10 -2.52
C GLY A 130 -11.82 -3.35 -1.66
N LEU A 131 -11.60 -4.52 -2.27
CA LEU A 131 -11.17 -5.69 -1.52
C LEU A 131 -9.70 -5.49 -1.14
N PRO A 132 -9.33 -5.53 0.16
CA PRO A 132 -7.95 -5.37 0.60
C PRO A 132 -7.02 -6.31 -0.18
N PRO A 133 -5.82 -5.88 -0.60
CA PRO A 133 -5.05 -6.66 -1.57
C PRO A 133 -4.72 -8.09 -1.11
N LEU A 134 -4.46 -8.30 0.19
CA LEU A 134 -4.22 -9.65 0.71
C LEU A 134 -5.47 -10.55 0.64
N LEU A 135 -6.66 -10.02 0.94
CA LEU A 135 -7.91 -10.75 0.78
C LEU A 135 -8.21 -11.01 -0.71
N ASN A 136 -7.83 -10.08 -1.60
CA ASN A 136 -7.91 -10.27 -3.04
C ASN A 136 -7.00 -11.40 -3.53
N ALA A 137 -5.77 -11.50 -3.00
CA ALA A 137 -4.86 -12.61 -3.29
C ALA A 137 -5.47 -13.97 -2.90
N ILE A 138 -6.00 -14.07 -1.67
CA ILE A 138 -6.65 -15.29 -1.18
C ILE A 138 -7.86 -15.66 -2.06
N LYS A 139 -8.70 -14.68 -2.41
CA LYS A 139 -9.85 -14.89 -3.31
C LYS A 139 -9.43 -15.42 -4.69
N GLN A 140 -8.25 -15.04 -5.16
CA GLN A 140 -7.68 -15.51 -6.42
C GLN A 140 -6.90 -16.83 -6.28
N GLY A 141 -6.88 -17.44 -5.10
CA GLY A 141 -6.10 -18.66 -4.84
C GLY A 141 -4.59 -18.44 -4.91
N ARG A 142 -4.13 -17.21 -4.67
CA ARG A 142 -2.71 -16.83 -4.71
C ARG A 142 -2.15 -16.84 -3.30
N TYR A 143 -1.08 -17.59 -3.11
CA TYR A 143 -0.38 -17.74 -1.82
C TYR A 143 1.11 -17.54 -2.05
N PHE A 144 1.84 -17.16 -1.00
CA PHE A 144 3.30 -17.18 -1.04
C PHE A 144 3.76 -18.63 -1.27
N THR A 145 4.33 -18.90 -2.44
CA THR A 145 4.95 -20.19 -2.76
C THR A 145 6.36 -20.25 -2.17
N SER A 146 6.44 -20.30 -0.84
CA SER A 146 7.51 -20.89 -0.03
C SER A 146 7.18 -20.64 1.43
N LEU A 147 6.90 -21.72 2.15
CA LEU A 147 6.73 -21.74 3.60
C LEU A 147 8.09 -21.47 4.26
N TYR A 148 8.48 -20.21 4.42
CA TYR A 148 9.38 -19.76 5.49
C TYR A 148 9.40 -18.23 5.53
N GLN A 149 8.47 -17.63 6.27
CA GLN A 149 8.74 -16.32 6.86
C GLN A 149 7.92 -16.15 8.14
N THR A 150 8.67 -16.19 9.24
CA THR A 150 8.25 -15.82 10.58
C THR A 150 7.71 -14.38 10.56
N PHE A 151 6.40 -14.21 10.76
CA PHE A 151 5.87 -12.98 11.35
C PHE A 151 5.95 -13.15 12.87
N CYS A 152 6.44 -12.10 13.55
CA CYS A 152 6.89 -12.04 14.95
C CYS A 152 8.29 -12.63 15.22
N GLY A 153 9.31 -11.79 15.06
CA GLY A 153 10.61 -12.04 15.66
C GLY A 153 10.51 -11.89 17.18
N ASN A 154 10.62 -13.01 17.90
CA ASN A 154 11.30 -13.00 19.18
C ASN A 154 12.64 -13.67 18.94
N SER A 155 13.72 -12.92 19.17
CA SER A 155 15.07 -13.45 19.26
C SER A 155 15.11 -14.53 20.34
N MET A 156 15.25 -15.80 19.95
CA MET A 156 15.84 -16.80 20.83
C MET A 156 17.31 -16.88 20.46
N ASN A 157 18.14 -16.33 21.34
CA ASN A 157 19.58 -16.54 21.35
C ASN A 157 19.84 -18.03 21.62
N GLU A 158 20.68 -18.65 20.79
CA GLU A 158 21.59 -19.71 21.23
C GLU A 158 22.99 -19.10 21.40
#